data_AF-A0A7S3MND1-F1
#
_entry.id   AF-A0A7S3MND1-F1
#
_cell.length_a   1.000
_cell.length_b   1.000
_cell.length_c   1.000
_cell.angle_alpha   90.00
_cell.angle_beta   90.00
_cell.angle_gamma   90.00
#
_symmetry.space_group_name_H-M   'P 1'
#
loop_
_entity.id
_entity.type
_entity.pdbx_description
1 polymer ?
#
loop_
_entity_poly.entity_id
_entity_poly.type
_entity_poly.pdbx_seq_one_letter_code
_entity_poly.pdbx_strand_id
1 'polypeptide(L)'
;LYFFMASFGDFEIDIFDVYIDSERYILHKIGIYFVLSFVFLNVLILINVVIAMMADTYSLMTAYKTGIYNHTVLRTAPAYKLDKRYGFLTLLPGPFSLFCFMLIPYYACLKDRARLERFNQRVYKIVYFMLFLMLGTFFVAINLMLVPFAYLKTCLHKIILVRKGITSFADVFLYVLGGLPMGIIALVPDFWAFIKSSWDVRRKKRI
;
A
#
# COMPACT_ATOMS: atom_id res chain seq x y z
N LEU A 1 32.13 -6.45 -16.37
CA LEU A 1 31.37 -6.10 -15.13
C LEU A 1 32.06 -4.98 -14.36
N TYR A 2 33.38 -5.08 -14.12
CA TYR A 2 34.15 -4.07 -13.37
C TYR A 2 33.98 -2.63 -13.89
N PHE A 3 34.19 -2.37 -15.19
CA PHE A 3 33.98 -1.03 -15.76
C PHE A 3 32.54 -0.51 -15.66
N PHE A 4 31.55 -1.41 -15.60
CA PHE A 4 30.15 -1.03 -15.41
C PHE A 4 29.92 -0.58 -13.96
N MET A 5 30.41 -1.33 -12.96
CA MET A 5 30.32 -0.90 -11.56
C MET A 5 31.15 0.36 -11.29
N ALA A 6 32.34 0.47 -11.90
CA ALA A 6 33.17 1.66 -11.84
C ALA A 6 32.48 2.90 -12.44
N SER A 7 31.61 2.73 -13.44
CA SER A 7 30.81 3.83 -13.99
C SER A 7 29.75 4.38 -13.01
N PHE A 8 29.36 3.60 -12.00
CA PHE A 8 28.50 4.03 -10.90
C PHE A 8 29.28 4.49 -9.66
N GLY A 9 30.61 4.58 -9.75
CA GLY A 9 31.47 5.03 -8.65
C GLY A 9 32.00 3.91 -7.74
N ASP A 10 31.73 2.65 -8.07
CA ASP A 10 32.27 1.49 -7.35
C ASP A 10 33.51 0.93 -8.06
N PHE A 11 34.68 1.42 -7.68
CA PHE A 11 35.96 1.05 -8.27
C PHE A 11 37.03 0.78 -7.21
N GLU A 12 37.79 -0.29 -7.40
CA GLU A 12 38.93 -0.68 -6.57
C GLU A 12 40.22 -0.52 -7.37
N ILE A 13 41.16 0.31 -6.90
CA ILE A 13 42.44 0.57 -7.60
C ILE A 13 43.38 -0.64 -7.46
N ASP A 14 43.21 -1.41 -6.39
CA ASP A 14 44.05 -2.54 -5.98
C ASP A 14 44.09 -3.70 -6.99
N ILE A 15 43.18 -3.72 -7.97
CA ILE A 15 43.17 -4.72 -9.06
C ILE A 15 44.45 -4.63 -9.92
N PHE A 16 45.10 -3.47 -9.97
CA PHE A 16 46.35 -3.30 -10.72
C PHE A 16 47.60 -3.65 -9.91
N ASP A 17 47.49 -3.97 -8.63
CA ASP A 17 48.64 -4.30 -7.76
C ASP A 17 49.30 -5.63 -8.14
N VAL A 18 48.58 -6.50 -8.85
CA VAL A 18 49.11 -7.76 -9.42
C VAL A 18 50.28 -7.51 -10.39
N TYR A 19 50.38 -6.31 -10.98
CA TYR A 19 51.45 -5.96 -11.93
C TYR A 19 52.69 -5.35 -11.25
N ILE A 20 52.69 -5.15 -9.93
CA ILE A 20 53.82 -4.57 -9.18
C ILE A 20 55.00 -5.54 -9.10
N ASP A 21 54.73 -6.86 -9.04
CA ASP A 21 55.76 -7.91 -8.90
C ASP A 21 56.46 -8.27 -10.24
N SER A 22 55.90 -7.84 -11.36
CA SER A 22 56.51 -8.01 -12.69
C SER A 22 57.20 -6.71 -13.10
N GLU A 23 58.32 -6.76 -13.83
CA GLU A 23 59.11 -5.59 -14.32
C GLU A 23 58.31 -4.58 -15.21
N ARG A 24 56.98 -4.67 -15.25
CA ARG A 24 56.02 -3.88 -16.03
C ARG A 24 55.43 -2.72 -15.23
N TYR A 25 56.26 -2.00 -14.49
CA TYR A 25 55.88 -0.79 -13.73
C TYR A 25 55.11 0.25 -14.55
N ILE A 26 55.46 0.38 -15.83
CA ILE A 26 54.82 1.31 -16.76
C ILE A 26 53.35 0.93 -17.00
N LEU A 27 53.04 -0.37 -17.08
CA LEU A 27 51.70 -0.86 -17.35
C LEU A 27 50.76 -0.63 -16.15
N HIS A 28 51.29 -0.79 -14.92
CA HIS A 28 50.57 -0.49 -13.69
C HIS A 28 50.15 0.99 -13.64
N LYS A 29 51.07 1.92 -13.93
CA LYS A 29 50.76 3.35 -13.99
C LYS A 29 49.70 3.69 -15.03
N ILE A 30 49.81 3.13 -16.24
CA ILE A 30 48.85 3.38 -17.31
C ILE A 30 47.45 2.87 -16.92
N GLY A 31 47.35 1.71 -16.27
CA GLY A 31 46.07 1.16 -15.79
C GLY A 31 45.37 2.07 -14.79
N ILE A 32 46.12 2.59 -13.81
CA ILE A 32 45.60 3.53 -12.80
C ILE A 32 45.12 4.82 -13.46
N TYR A 33 45.93 5.44 -14.32
CA TYR A 33 45.53 6.67 -15.02
C TYR A 33 44.32 6.45 -15.93
N PHE A 34 44.22 5.29 -16.58
CA PHE A 34 43.08 4.93 -17.40
C PHE A 34 41.79 4.83 -16.58
N VAL A 35 41.79 4.09 -15.46
CA VAL A 35 40.61 3.97 -14.60
C VAL A 35 40.23 5.31 -13.97
N LEU A 36 41.21 6.10 -13.53
CA LEU A 36 40.95 7.43 -12.97
C LEU A 36 40.31 8.36 -14.00
N SER A 37 40.81 8.37 -15.25
CA SER A 37 40.20 9.15 -16.34
C SER A 37 38.81 8.64 -16.72
N PHE A 38 38.58 7.32 -16.67
CA PHE A 38 37.30 6.70 -16.94
C PHE A 38 36.25 7.06 -15.88
N VAL A 39 36.61 7.01 -14.60
CA VAL A 39 35.73 7.43 -13.49
C VAL A 39 35.45 8.92 -13.57
N PHE A 40 36.47 9.74 -13.86
CA PHE A 40 36.29 11.19 -14.06
C PHE A 40 35.27 11.50 -15.17
N LEU A 41 35.40 10.84 -16.33
CA LEU A 41 34.47 11.04 -17.45
C LEU A 41 33.05 10.57 -17.12
N ASN A 42 32.88 9.37 -16.54
CA ASN A 42 31.55 8.81 -16.30
C ASN A 42 30.84 9.44 -15.10
N VAL A 43 31.52 9.54 -13.96
CA VAL A 43 30.89 9.97 -12.71
C VAL A 43 30.83 11.48 -12.60
N LEU A 44 31.87 12.20 -13.01
CA LEU A 44 31.87 13.67 -12.87
C LEU A 44 31.30 14.38 -14.09
N ILE A 45 31.55 13.91 -15.31
CA ILE A 45 31.05 14.61 -16.51
C ILE A 45 29.68 14.08 -16.91
N LEU A 46 29.56 12.76 -17.17
CA LEU A 46 28.34 12.20 -17.75
C LEU A 46 27.14 12.29 -16.78
N ILE A 47 27.31 11.94 -15.50
CA ILE A 47 26.23 12.06 -14.52
C ILE A 47 25.77 13.52 -14.38
N ASN A 48 26.69 14.49 -14.32
CA ASN A 48 26.31 15.90 -14.20
C ASN A 48 25.56 16.41 -15.44
N VAL A 49 25.96 15.97 -16.64
CA VAL A 49 25.23 16.27 -17.88
C VAL A 49 23.83 15.63 -17.87
N VAL A 50 23.71 14.38 -17.45
CA VAL A 50 22.40 13.70 -17.34
C VAL A 50 21.50 14.38 -16.33
N ILE A 51 22.04 14.82 -15.18
CA ILE A 51 21.29 15.60 -14.18
C ILE A 51 20.80 16.91 -14.78
N ALA A 52 21.66 17.64 -15.50
CA ALA A 52 21.29 18.89 -16.16
C ALA A 52 20.18 18.68 -17.21
N MET A 53 20.30 17.63 -18.03
CA MET A 53 19.29 17.26 -19.03
C MET A 53 17.97 16.83 -18.36
N MET A 54 18.02 16.05 -17.29
CA MET A 54 16.83 15.66 -16.53
C MET A 54 16.15 16.89 -15.91
N ALA A 55 16.91 17.81 -15.33
CA ALA A 55 16.36 19.04 -14.77
C ALA A 55 15.61 19.87 -15.84
N ASP A 56 16.20 20.02 -17.03
CA ASP A 56 15.57 20.73 -18.14
C ASP A 56 14.30 20.01 -18.63
N THR A 57 14.38 18.70 -18.88
CA THR A 57 13.23 17.90 -19.30
C THR A 57 12.11 17.86 -18.25
N TYR A 58 12.42 17.82 -16.95
CA TYR A 58 11.42 17.92 -15.89
C TYR A 58 10.77 19.30 -15.84
N SER A 59 11.53 20.37 -16.08
CA SER A 59 10.99 21.73 -16.13
C SER A 59 9.97 21.88 -17.28
N LEU A 60 10.31 21.37 -18.46
CA LEU A 60 9.43 21.32 -19.63
C LEU A 60 8.21 20.44 -19.36
N MET A 61 8.40 19.24 -18.79
CA MET A 61 7.31 18.31 -18.53
C MET A 61 6.35 18.81 -17.44
N THR A 62 6.82 19.61 -16.50
CA THR A 62 5.98 20.23 -15.47
C THR A 62 4.95 21.17 -16.08
N ALA A 63 5.31 21.93 -17.13
CA ALA A 63 4.37 22.79 -17.85
C ALA A 63 3.22 22.00 -18.51
N TYR A 64 3.50 20.80 -19.01
CA TYR A 64 2.50 19.95 -19.69
C TYR A 64 1.85 18.89 -18.80
N LYS A 65 2.25 18.78 -17.53
CA LYS A 65 1.80 17.72 -16.59
C LYS A 65 0.28 17.64 -16.50
N THR A 66 -0.41 18.76 -16.34
CA THR A 66 -1.86 18.81 -16.21
C THR A 66 -2.56 18.38 -17.50
N GLY A 67 -2.03 18.78 -18.67
CA GLY A 67 -2.57 18.40 -19.98
C GLY A 67 -2.41 16.90 -20.24
N ILE A 68 -1.21 16.36 -20.00
CA ILE A 68 -0.90 14.93 -20.16
C ILE A 68 -1.70 14.09 -19.16
N TYR A 69 -1.84 14.54 -17.92
CA TYR A 69 -2.64 13.86 -16.90
C TYR A 69 -4.11 13.83 -17.31
N ASN A 70 -4.70 14.97 -17.64
CA ASN A 70 -6.10 15.04 -18.07
C ASN A 70 -6.35 14.24 -19.34
N HIS A 71 -5.43 14.27 -20.30
CA HIS A 71 -5.51 13.45 -21.50
C HIS A 71 -5.46 11.95 -21.18
N THR A 72 -4.58 11.53 -20.27
CA THR A 72 -4.51 10.13 -19.80
C THR A 72 -5.81 9.72 -19.10
N VAL A 73 -6.36 10.57 -18.24
CA VAL A 73 -7.65 10.33 -17.57
C VAL A 73 -8.80 10.24 -18.59
N LEU A 74 -8.84 11.18 -19.55
CA LEU A 74 -9.85 11.19 -20.61
C LEU A 74 -9.71 10.02 -21.58
N ARG A 75 -8.50 9.49 -21.78
CA ARG A 75 -8.24 8.31 -22.61
C ARG A 75 -8.55 7.00 -21.89
N THR A 76 -8.39 6.97 -20.57
CA THR A 76 -8.72 5.80 -19.74
C THR A 76 -10.21 5.74 -19.39
N ALA A 77 -10.92 6.86 -19.34
CA ALA A 77 -12.36 6.91 -19.14
C ALA A 77 -13.19 6.10 -20.18
N PRO A 78 -12.97 6.20 -21.51
CA PRO A 78 -13.73 5.46 -22.52
C PRO A 78 -13.31 4.01 -22.69
N ALA A 79 -12.18 3.56 -22.12
CA ALA A 79 -11.90 2.12 -21.99
C ALA A 79 -12.99 1.42 -21.14
N TYR A 80 -13.70 2.19 -20.31
CA TYR A 80 -14.92 1.80 -19.62
C TYR A 80 -16.19 2.35 -20.32
N LYS A 81 -16.28 2.30 -21.66
CA LYS A 81 -17.59 2.35 -22.35
C LYS A 81 -18.38 1.10 -21.99
N LEU A 82 -18.84 1.08 -20.76
CA LEU A 82 -19.60 0.02 -20.14
C LEU A 82 -21.02 0.11 -20.67
N ASP A 83 -21.48 -0.99 -21.26
CA ASP A 83 -22.90 -1.14 -21.49
C ASP A 83 -23.58 -1.11 -20.11
N LYS A 84 -24.51 -0.17 -19.92
CA LYS A 84 -25.29 -0.01 -18.67
C LYS A 84 -25.95 -1.33 -18.24
N ARG A 85 -26.10 -2.29 -19.15
CA ARG A 85 -26.64 -3.64 -18.94
C ARG A 85 -25.74 -4.55 -18.11
N TYR A 86 -24.41 -4.36 -18.12
CA TYR A 86 -23.45 -5.28 -17.49
C TYR A 86 -22.60 -4.64 -16.38
N GLY A 87 -23.11 -3.60 -15.71
CA GLY A 87 -22.37 -2.90 -14.65
C GLY A 87 -21.84 -3.81 -13.52
N PHE A 88 -22.46 -4.99 -13.34
CA PHE A 88 -21.96 -6.04 -12.45
C PHE A 88 -20.53 -6.49 -12.78
N LEU A 89 -20.22 -6.77 -14.05
CA LEU A 89 -18.94 -7.39 -14.46
C LEU A 89 -17.71 -6.57 -14.05
N THR A 90 -17.88 -5.26 -13.90
CA THR A 90 -16.82 -4.32 -13.50
C THR A 90 -16.85 -3.88 -12.05
N LEU A 91 -17.94 -4.15 -11.32
CA LEU A 91 -18.08 -3.74 -9.91
C LEU A 91 -17.58 -4.82 -8.94
N LEU A 92 -17.26 -6.03 -9.42
CA LEU A 92 -16.63 -7.02 -8.55
C LEU A 92 -15.16 -6.66 -8.30
N PRO A 93 -14.71 -6.73 -7.03
CA PRO A 93 -13.30 -6.64 -6.71
C PRO A 93 -12.50 -7.68 -7.50
N GLY A 94 -11.27 -7.35 -7.90
CA GLY A 94 -10.36 -8.20 -8.67
C GLY A 94 -10.40 -9.71 -8.38
N PRO A 95 -10.32 -10.18 -7.11
CA PRO A 95 -10.37 -11.62 -6.82
C PRO A 95 -11.73 -12.28 -7.15
N PHE A 96 -12.83 -11.54 -7.07
CA PHE A 96 -14.15 -12.05 -7.40
C PHE A 96 -14.51 -11.89 -8.88
N SER A 97 -13.72 -11.14 -9.66
CA SER A 97 -13.95 -10.95 -11.10
C SER A 97 -13.89 -12.25 -11.91
N LEU A 98 -13.20 -13.28 -11.42
CA LEU A 98 -13.17 -14.61 -12.05
C LEU A 98 -14.55 -15.28 -12.03
N PHE A 99 -15.38 -15.04 -11.01
CA PHE A 99 -16.75 -15.57 -10.97
C PHE A 99 -17.65 -14.92 -12.03
N CYS A 100 -17.31 -13.72 -12.51
CA CYS A 100 -18.02 -13.08 -13.62
C CYS A 100 -17.97 -13.95 -14.87
N PHE A 101 -16.82 -14.57 -15.17
CA PHE A 101 -16.64 -15.39 -16.38
C PHE A 101 -17.60 -16.57 -16.41
N MET A 102 -17.82 -17.23 -15.28
CA MET A 102 -18.77 -18.33 -15.16
C MET A 102 -20.23 -17.88 -15.34
N LEU A 103 -20.53 -16.62 -15.01
CA LEU A 103 -21.86 -16.05 -15.16
C LEU A 103 -22.15 -15.53 -16.58
N ILE A 104 -21.13 -15.26 -17.40
CA ILE A 104 -21.28 -14.77 -18.80
C ILE A 104 -22.30 -15.57 -19.62
N PRO A 105 -22.27 -16.93 -19.70
CA PRO A 105 -23.24 -17.67 -20.50
C PRO A 105 -24.68 -17.48 -20.00
N TYR A 106 -24.87 -17.39 -18.69
CA TYR A 106 -26.18 -17.13 -18.09
C TYR A 106 -26.69 -15.71 -18.42
N TYR A 107 -25.80 -14.72 -18.41
CA TYR A 107 -26.12 -13.34 -18.79
C TYR A 107 -26.44 -13.19 -20.29
N ALA A 108 -25.77 -13.94 -21.17
CA ALA A 108 -26.04 -13.93 -22.61
C ALA A 108 -27.45 -14.45 -22.97
N CYS A 109 -28.01 -15.35 -22.14
CA CYS A 109 -29.36 -15.86 -22.32
C CYS A 109 -30.48 -14.92 -21.83
N LEU A 110 -30.17 -13.96 -20.94
CA LEU A 110 -31.15 -13.05 -20.33
C LEU A 110 -31.23 -11.71 -21.09
N LYS A 111 -32.13 -11.61 -22.07
CA LYS A 111 -32.41 -10.36 -22.81
C LYS A 111 -33.29 -9.34 -22.04
N ASP A 112 -34.00 -9.77 -21.00
CA ASP A 112 -34.94 -8.93 -20.24
C ASP A 112 -34.25 -8.03 -19.22
N ARG A 113 -34.34 -6.71 -19.43
CA ARG A 113 -33.65 -5.66 -18.65
C ARG A 113 -34.04 -5.66 -17.17
N ALA A 114 -35.32 -5.86 -16.85
CA ALA A 114 -35.81 -5.76 -15.47
C ALA A 114 -35.42 -6.99 -14.62
N ARG A 115 -35.20 -8.14 -15.26
CA ARG A 115 -34.69 -9.35 -14.59
C ARG A 115 -33.19 -9.25 -14.36
N LEU A 116 -32.46 -8.70 -15.34
CA LEU A 116 -31.02 -8.49 -15.26
C LEU A 116 -30.62 -7.59 -14.09
N GLU A 117 -31.36 -6.49 -13.90
CA GLU A 117 -31.09 -5.53 -12.82
C GLU A 117 -31.36 -6.14 -11.44
N ARG A 118 -32.46 -6.87 -11.28
CA ARG A 118 -32.78 -7.59 -10.04
C ARG A 118 -31.75 -8.67 -9.73
N PHE A 119 -31.28 -9.38 -10.74
CA PHE A 119 -30.23 -10.39 -10.59
C PHE A 119 -28.90 -9.75 -10.19
N ASN A 120 -28.48 -8.69 -10.88
CA ASN A 120 -27.28 -7.91 -10.55
C ASN A 120 -27.31 -7.44 -9.08
N GLN A 121 -28.41 -6.84 -8.62
CA GLN A 121 -28.55 -6.40 -7.23
C GLN A 121 -28.45 -7.56 -6.22
N ARG A 122 -28.92 -8.76 -6.56
CA ARG A 122 -28.81 -9.94 -5.70
C ARG A 122 -27.37 -10.43 -5.61
N VAL A 123 -26.70 -10.59 -6.75
CA VAL A 123 -25.31 -11.08 -6.76
C VAL A 123 -24.40 -10.06 -6.08
N TYR A 124 -24.62 -8.76 -6.30
CA TYR A 124 -23.94 -7.69 -5.57
C TYR A 124 -24.10 -7.84 -4.04
N LYS A 125 -25.34 -8.00 -3.55
CA LYS A 125 -25.59 -8.19 -2.11
C LYS A 125 -24.88 -9.43 -1.56
N ILE A 126 -24.86 -10.54 -2.29
CA ILE A 126 -24.21 -11.79 -1.87
C ILE A 126 -22.70 -11.60 -1.75
N VAL A 127 -22.05 -11.04 -2.79
CA VAL A 127 -20.59 -10.86 -2.82
C VAL A 127 -20.15 -9.88 -1.72
N TYR A 128 -20.83 -8.74 -1.59
CA TYR A 128 -20.50 -7.77 -0.55
C TYR A 128 -20.83 -8.26 0.86
N PHE A 129 -21.85 -9.10 1.03
CA PHE A 129 -22.13 -9.74 2.31
C PHE A 129 -21.01 -10.71 2.71
N MET A 130 -20.50 -11.51 1.77
CA MET A 130 -19.36 -12.40 2.02
C MET A 130 -18.10 -11.61 2.41
N LEU A 131 -17.82 -10.52 1.70
CA LEU A 131 -16.71 -9.62 2.04
C LEU A 131 -16.90 -8.99 3.42
N PHE A 132 -18.10 -8.52 3.75
CA PHE A 132 -18.44 -7.96 5.05
C PHE A 132 -18.23 -8.97 6.18
N LEU A 133 -18.58 -10.24 5.97
CA LEU A 133 -18.39 -11.32 6.95
C LEU A 133 -16.88 -11.55 7.19
N MET A 134 -16.07 -11.67 6.14
CA MET A 134 -14.62 -11.80 6.27
C MET A 134 -13.96 -10.62 7.00
N LEU A 135 -14.40 -9.41 6.69
CA LEU A 135 -13.84 -8.20 7.29
C LEU A 135 -14.31 -8.06 8.75
N GLY A 136 -15.54 -8.48 9.05
CA GLY A 136 -16.09 -8.53 10.40
C GLY A 136 -15.40 -9.55 11.29
N THR A 137 -15.09 -10.75 10.81
CA THR A 137 -14.35 -11.76 11.59
C THR A 137 -12.92 -11.28 11.87
N PHE A 138 -12.27 -10.67 10.89
CA PHE A 138 -10.95 -10.06 11.06
C PHE A 138 -10.96 -8.93 12.10
N PHE A 139 -11.97 -8.05 12.05
CA PHE A 139 -12.15 -6.97 13.01
C PHE A 139 -12.34 -7.52 14.44
N VAL A 140 -13.18 -8.54 14.64
CA VAL A 140 -13.39 -9.17 15.94
C VAL A 140 -12.10 -9.82 16.45
N ALA A 141 -11.36 -10.52 15.59
CA ALA A 141 -10.10 -11.17 15.96
C ALA A 141 -9.04 -10.15 16.43
N ILE A 142 -8.89 -9.03 15.70
CA ILE A 142 -7.96 -7.95 16.09
C ILE A 142 -8.38 -7.33 17.42
N ASN A 143 -9.66 -7.01 17.60
CA ASN A 143 -10.12 -6.40 18.85
C ASN A 143 -9.92 -7.36 20.03
N LEU A 144 -10.20 -8.65 19.86
CA LEU A 144 -9.94 -9.66 20.89
C LEU A 144 -8.44 -9.74 21.24
N MET A 145 -7.56 -9.67 20.24
CA MET A 145 -6.11 -9.65 20.45
C MET A 145 -5.65 -8.36 21.15
N LEU A 146 -6.32 -7.23 20.94
CA LEU A 146 -5.99 -5.93 21.55
C LEU A 146 -6.46 -5.80 23.02
N VAL A 147 -7.50 -6.52 23.44
CA VAL A 147 -8.01 -6.50 24.83
C VAL A 147 -6.90 -6.74 25.88
N PRO A 148 -6.04 -7.77 25.79
CA PRO A 148 -4.98 -7.98 26.78
C PRO A 148 -3.95 -6.84 26.80
N PHE A 149 -3.61 -6.25 25.65
CA PHE A 149 -2.70 -5.10 25.59
C PHE A 149 -3.33 -3.84 26.20
N ALA A 150 -4.62 -3.61 25.94
CA ALA A 150 -5.36 -2.52 26.55
C ALA A 150 -5.40 -2.67 28.08
N TYR A 151 -5.65 -3.88 28.58
CA TYR A 151 -5.64 -4.21 30.00
C TYR A 151 -4.26 -3.98 30.66
N LEU A 152 -3.17 -4.42 30.03
CA LEU A 152 -1.81 -4.17 30.52
C LEU A 152 -1.51 -2.67 30.60
N LYS A 153 -1.86 -1.91 29.56
CA LYS A 153 -1.64 -0.47 29.50
C LYS A 153 -2.41 0.28 30.59
N THR A 154 -3.67 -0.07 30.82
CA THR A 154 -4.49 0.56 31.87
C THR A 154 -4.03 0.19 33.27
N CYS A 155 -3.56 -1.04 33.48
CA CYS A 155 -2.93 -1.45 34.74
C CYS A 155 -1.68 -0.62 35.02
N LEU A 156 -0.77 -0.48 34.05
CA LEU A 156 0.43 0.35 34.18
C LEU A 156 0.09 1.81 34.50
N HIS A 157 -0.91 2.37 33.80
CA HIS A 157 -1.33 3.75 34.03
C HIS A 157 -1.89 3.95 35.44
N LYS A 158 -2.69 3.00 35.95
CA LYS A 158 -3.21 3.03 37.33
C LYS A 158 -2.10 2.89 38.38
N ILE A 159 -1.08 2.06 38.13
CA ILE A 159 0.08 1.94 39.03
C ILE A 159 0.84 3.28 39.13
N ILE A 160 1.01 3.98 38.00
CA ILE A 160 1.66 5.30 37.97
C ILE A 160 0.84 6.34 38.76
N LEU A 161 -0.49 6.31 38.66
CA LEU A 161 -1.40 7.22 39.39
C LEU A 161 -1.36 6.99 40.90
N VAL A 162 -1.29 5.73 41.34
CA VAL A 162 -1.09 5.39 42.77
C VAL A 162 0.26 5.90 43.27
N ARG A 163 1.34 5.73 42.48
CA ARG A 163 2.67 6.25 42.85
C ARG A 163 2.70 7.78 43.00
N LYS A 164 1.82 8.49 42.29
CA LYS A 164 1.64 9.95 42.40
C LYS A 164 0.70 10.37 43.54
N GLY A 165 0.13 9.42 44.29
CA GLY A 165 -0.77 9.69 45.42
C GLY A 165 -2.16 10.20 45.03
N ILE A 166 -2.55 10.10 43.76
CA ILE A 166 -3.81 10.66 43.24
C ILE A 166 -4.99 9.70 43.45
N THR A 167 -4.74 8.39 43.51
CA THR A 167 -5.77 7.34 43.57
C THR A 167 -5.50 6.34 44.67
N SER A 168 -6.57 5.80 45.28
CA SER A 168 -6.48 4.79 46.33
C SER A 168 -6.13 3.40 45.80
N PHE A 169 -5.47 2.57 46.60
CA PHE A 169 -5.14 1.17 46.26
C PHE A 169 -6.40 0.32 46.00
N ALA A 170 -7.52 0.64 46.65
CA ALA A 170 -8.80 -0.04 46.46
C ALA A 170 -9.31 0.04 45.01
N ASP A 171 -9.10 1.19 44.34
CA ASP A 171 -9.53 1.41 42.95
C ASP A 171 -8.70 0.64 41.93
N VAL A 172 -7.47 0.26 42.31
CA VAL A 172 -6.60 -0.59 41.50
C VAL A 172 -7.01 -2.05 41.67
N PHE A 173 -7.29 -2.48 42.90
CA PHE A 173 -7.74 -3.85 43.17
C PHE A 173 -9.09 -4.15 42.49
N LEU A 174 -10.05 -3.23 42.56
CA LEU A 174 -11.35 -3.35 41.89
C LEU A 174 -11.20 -3.39 40.37
N TYR A 175 -10.24 -2.65 39.80
CA TYR A 175 -9.96 -2.66 38.38
C TYR A 175 -9.26 -3.93 37.90
N VAL A 176 -8.35 -4.51 38.69
CA VAL A 176 -7.71 -5.79 38.35
C VAL A 176 -8.72 -6.93 38.35
N LEU A 177 -9.68 -6.90 39.28
CA LEU A 177 -10.71 -7.93 39.40
C LEU A 177 -11.83 -7.78 38.35
N GLY A 178 -12.20 -6.54 37.99
CA GLY A 178 -13.31 -6.24 37.07
C GLY A 178 -12.90 -5.79 35.65
N GLY A 179 -11.62 -5.54 35.39
CA GLY A 179 -11.16 -4.91 34.14
C GLY A 179 -11.27 -5.82 32.91
N LEU A 180 -11.03 -7.12 33.07
CA LEU A 180 -11.18 -8.11 31.99
C LEU A 180 -12.64 -8.27 31.52
N PRO A 181 -13.64 -8.50 32.39
CA PRO A 181 -15.03 -8.56 31.95
C PRO A 181 -15.51 -7.24 31.34
N MET A 182 -15.06 -6.10 31.86
CA MET A 182 -15.35 -4.79 31.28
C MET A 182 -14.78 -4.63 29.86
N GLY A 183 -13.56 -5.14 29.62
CA GLY A 183 -12.93 -5.16 28.29
C GLY A 183 -13.67 -6.04 27.28
N ILE A 184 -14.23 -7.16 27.72
CA ILE A 184 -15.07 -8.03 26.88
C ILE A 184 -16.39 -7.34 26.54
N ILE A 185 -17.03 -6.69 27.51
CA ILE A 185 -18.27 -5.93 27.28
C ILE A 185 -18.05 -4.78 26.28
N ALA A 186 -16.87 -4.15 26.31
CA ALA A 186 -16.49 -3.10 25.36
C ALA A 186 -16.38 -3.58 23.90
N LEU A 187 -16.23 -4.88 23.64
CA LEU A 187 -16.24 -5.42 22.27
C LEU A 187 -17.61 -5.27 21.59
N VAL A 188 -18.70 -5.27 22.36
CA VAL A 188 -20.08 -5.16 21.86
C VAL A 188 -20.37 -3.80 21.19
N PRO A 189 -20.12 -2.64 21.85
CA PRO A 189 -20.30 -1.34 21.22
C PRO A 189 -19.36 -1.11 20.04
N ASP A 190 -18.12 -1.64 20.08
CA ASP A 190 -17.17 -1.52 18.98
C ASP A 190 -17.64 -2.30 17.74
N PHE A 191 -18.15 -3.52 17.94
CA PHE A 191 -18.76 -4.29 16.85
C PHE A 191 -20.02 -3.63 16.30
N TRP A 192 -20.86 -3.06 17.18
CA TRP A 192 -22.04 -2.30 16.77
C TRP A 192 -21.67 -1.05 15.95
N ALA A 193 -20.65 -0.31 16.38
CA ALA A 193 -20.13 0.84 15.66
C ALA A 193 -19.58 0.44 14.28
N PHE A 194 -18.88 -0.69 14.18
CA PHE A 194 -18.40 -1.25 12.93
C PHE A 194 -19.54 -1.60 11.96
N ILE A 195 -20.59 -2.28 12.43
CA ILE A 195 -21.78 -2.58 11.61
C ILE A 195 -22.44 -1.28 11.13
N LYS A 196 -22.66 -0.32 12.04
CA LYS A 196 -23.31 0.95 11.72
C LYS A 196 -22.51 1.72 10.66
N SER A 197 -21.19 1.85 10.84
CA SER A 197 -20.30 2.53 9.89
C SER A 197 -20.29 1.86 8.52
N SER A 198 -20.32 0.53 8.49
CA SER A 198 -20.35 -0.26 7.25
C SER A 198 -21.67 -0.11 6.48
N TRP A 199 -22.78 0.17 7.16
CA TRP A 199 -24.10 0.31 6.53
C TRP A 199 -24.48 1.76 6.20
N ASP A 200 -23.88 2.76 6.86
CA ASP A 200 -24.23 4.18 6.70
C ASP A 200 -23.58 4.87 5.45
N VAL A 201 -23.19 4.08 4.44
CA VAL A 201 -22.67 4.57 3.15
C VAL A 201 -23.68 5.46 2.40
N ARG A 202 -24.97 5.44 2.79
CA ARG A 202 -26.01 6.27 2.15
C ARG A 202 -25.95 7.77 2.50
N ARG A 203 -25.24 8.21 3.54
CA ARG A 203 -25.20 9.64 3.92
C ARG A 203 -24.05 10.45 3.33
N LYS A 204 -23.01 9.84 2.76
CA LYS A 204 -21.85 10.57 2.19
C LYS A 204 -21.95 10.90 0.68
N LYS A 205 -23.15 10.84 0.09
CA LYS A 205 -23.43 11.28 -1.30
C LYS A 205 -24.07 12.68 -1.41
N ARG A 206 -23.96 13.51 -0.37
CA ARG A 206 -24.29 14.96 -0.44
C ARG A 206 -23.09 15.79 0.02
N ILE A 207 -21.99 15.73 -0.74
CA ILE A 207 -21.01 16.81 -0.88
C ILE A 207 -20.55 16.75 -2.33
#